data_AF-A0A2T0WDI8-F1
#
_entry.id   AF-A0A2T0WDI8-F1
#
_cell.length_a   1.000
_cell.length_b   1.000
_cell.length_c   1.000
_cell.angle_alpha   90.00
_cell.angle_beta   90.00
_cell.angle_gamma   90.00
#
_symmetry.space_group_name_H-M   'P 1'
#
loop_
_entity.id
_entity.type
_entity.pdbx_description
1 polymer ?
#
loop_
_entity_poly.entity_id
_entity_poly.type
_entity_poly.pdbx_seq_one_letter_code
_entity_poly.pdbx_strand_id
1 'polypeptide(L)'
;MRKIFIIGREPASQYLTNGEIPIIIGDTPETQHVHRTHCRITIEGDGTILVDDLAPNGNGVFVNNQKITQTTEINEHTSLSLGKTYRFSLMHPTIQNHIRAVKSVITPPKPSIEYAGWWQRFGGALLDSLFVGLLLLPFSIVYSLLVASSNNPLVILIALFANIIAGILITHFYIVVPTHKTGTTYGRRIAGVRYLDAESMQNLSIGQIWGRELSRILSYLILGIGYLMPLWTTKKQALHDTIAGTIVVKNN
;
A
#
# COMPACT_ATOMS: atom_id res chain seq x y z
N MET A 1 20.62 8.84 8.02
CA MET A 1 21.57 9.83 8.57
C MET A 1 21.75 9.52 10.04
N ARG A 2 22.98 9.36 10.51
CA ARG A 2 23.30 9.09 11.92
C ARG A 2 23.04 10.33 12.77
N LYS A 3 22.45 10.18 13.96
CA LYS A 3 22.24 11.27 14.90
C LYS A 3 22.53 10.86 16.32
N ILE A 4 23.14 11.76 17.07
CA ILE A 4 23.66 11.50 18.40
C ILE A 4 23.00 12.48 19.38
N PHE A 5 22.51 11.95 20.49
CA PHE A 5 21.92 12.68 21.60
C PHE A 5 22.78 12.45 22.85
N ILE A 6 23.12 13.53 23.53
CA ILE A 6 23.92 13.51 24.75
C ILE A 6 23.04 13.93 25.91
N ILE A 7 22.88 13.02 26.88
CA ILE A 7 21.94 13.16 27.97
C ILE A 7 22.70 13.33 29.28
N GLY A 8 22.29 14.31 30.08
CA GLY A 8 22.80 14.49 31.42
C GLY A 8 22.19 15.69 32.13
N ARG A 9 22.70 15.97 33.33
CA ARG A 9 22.21 17.07 34.16
C ARG A 9 22.53 18.44 33.55
N GLU A 10 23.72 18.56 32.96
CA GLU A 10 24.22 19.77 32.33
C GLU A 10 25.31 19.38 31.31
N PRO A 11 24.92 18.78 30.17
CA PRO A 11 25.87 18.38 29.14
C PRO A 11 26.50 19.65 28.53
N ALA A 12 27.69 20.01 29.00
CA ALA A 12 28.32 21.28 28.64
C ALA A 12 28.66 21.32 27.15
N SER A 13 28.39 22.45 26.50
CA SER A 13 28.62 22.68 25.08
C SER A 13 30.06 22.43 24.63
N GLN A 14 31.03 22.59 25.55
CA GLN A 14 32.46 22.35 25.32
C GLN A 14 32.82 20.86 25.10
N TYR A 15 31.90 19.92 25.36
CA TYR A 15 32.09 18.49 25.13
C TYR A 15 31.23 17.93 23.99
N LEU A 16 30.45 18.78 23.32
CA LEU A 16 29.66 18.38 22.16
C LEU A 16 30.51 18.52 20.90
N THR A 17 30.66 17.43 20.16
CA THR A 17 31.23 17.46 18.82
C THR A 17 30.18 17.90 17.80
N ASN A 18 30.62 18.47 16.66
CA ASN A 18 29.74 19.06 15.64
C ASN A 18 28.57 18.13 15.25
N GLY A 19 27.35 18.48 15.70
CA GLY A 19 26.10 17.81 15.32
C GLY A 19 25.41 16.98 16.40
N GLU A 20 26.02 16.81 17.59
CA GLU A 20 25.40 16.17 18.76
C GLU A 20 24.31 17.08 19.39
N ILE A 21 23.18 16.50 19.80
CA ILE A 21 22.06 17.24 20.42
C ILE A 21 22.06 17.00 21.94
N PRO A 22 22.20 18.04 22.77
CA PRO A 22 22.09 17.88 24.21
C PRO A 22 20.63 17.74 24.65
N ILE A 23 20.38 16.84 25.60
CA ILE A 23 19.10 16.72 26.32
C ILE A 23 19.39 16.94 27.80
N ILE A 24 18.88 18.06 28.30
CA ILE A 24 19.10 18.54 29.66
C ILE A 24 17.98 18.00 30.55
N ILE A 25 18.34 17.25 31.58
CA ILE A 25 17.39 16.66 32.53
C ILE A 25 17.06 17.63 33.69
N GLY A 26 17.90 18.64 33.91
CA GLY A 26 17.73 19.63 34.97
C GLY A 26 18.26 19.15 36.33
N ASP A 27 18.38 20.07 37.29
CA ASP A 27 18.92 19.84 38.62
C ASP A 27 17.78 19.70 39.64
N THR A 28 17.38 18.46 39.91
CA THR A 28 16.34 18.09 40.88
C THR A 28 16.92 17.08 41.87
N PRO A 29 16.28 16.84 43.04
CA PRO A 29 16.76 15.85 44.01
C PRO A 29 16.99 14.45 43.40
N GLU A 30 16.19 14.07 42.41
CA GLU A 30 16.27 12.78 41.71
C GLU A 30 17.47 12.69 40.75
N THR A 31 17.97 13.84 40.28
CA THR A 31 19.02 13.92 39.26
C THR A 31 20.40 14.28 39.84
N GLN A 32 20.50 14.50 41.16
CA GLN A 32 21.77 14.75 41.83
C GLN A 32 22.80 13.62 41.64
N HIS A 33 22.31 12.40 41.40
CA HIS A 33 23.12 11.21 41.14
C HIS A 33 23.44 11.01 39.64
N VAL A 34 22.92 11.87 38.77
CA VAL A 34 23.16 11.85 37.32
C VAL A 34 24.34 12.75 36.99
N HIS A 35 25.28 12.23 36.21
CA HIS A 35 26.46 12.98 35.81
C HIS A 35 26.09 14.13 34.84
N ARG A 36 26.94 15.15 34.74
CA ARG A 36 26.74 16.28 33.81
C ARG A 36 26.54 15.80 32.38
N THR A 37 27.38 14.84 31.97
CA THR A 37 27.28 14.08 30.73
C THR A 37 27.22 12.61 31.11
N HIS A 38 26.08 11.94 30.96
CA HIS A 38 25.83 10.63 31.57
C HIS A 38 25.63 9.52 30.54
N CYS A 39 24.89 9.80 29.48
CA CYS A 39 24.50 8.80 28.49
C CYS A 39 24.58 9.38 27.08
N ARG A 40 25.02 8.56 26.12
CA ARG A 40 24.90 8.85 24.69
C ARG A 40 23.85 7.92 24.09
N ILE A 41 22.92 8.48 23.32
CA ILE A 41 22.01 7.72 22.48
C ILE A 41 22.35 8.01 21.03
N THR A 42 22.68 6.98 20.27
CA THR A 42 22.96 7.08 18.83
C THR A 42 21.81 6.43 18.06
N ILE A 43 21.26 7.14 17.09
CA ILE A 43 20.28 6.62 16.14
C ILE A 43 20.97 6.53 14.79
N GLU A 44 21.16 5.30 14.32
CA GLU A 44 21.80 5.03 13.04
C GLU A 44 20.83 5.22 11.87
N GLY A 45 21.38 5.32 10.66
CA GLY A 45 20.58 5.59 9.45
C GLY A 45 19.60 4.48 9.05
N ASP A 46 19.81 3.28 9.58
CA ASP A 46 18.97 2.09 9.41
C ASP A 46 17.90 1.93 10.51
N GLY A 47 17.85 2.87 11.46
CA GLY A 47 16.88 2.88 12.55
C GLY A 47 17.35 2.19 13.83
N THR A 48 18.57 1.63 13.85
CA THR A 48 19.17 1.04 15.05
C THR A 48 19.40 2.12 16.12
N ILE A 49 19.01 1.83 17.37
CA ILE A 49 19.20 2.73 18.52
C ILE A 49 20.23 2.12 19.45
N LEU A 50 21.35 2.82 19.65
CA LEU A 50 22.46 2.40 20.51
C LEU A 50 22.56 3.31 21.72
N VAL A 51 22.97 2.73 22.86
CA VAL A 51 23.24 3.47 24.09
C VAL A 51 24.64 3.20 24.60
N ASP A 52 25.35 4.26 24.95
CA ASP A 52 26.64 4.22 25.63
C ASP A 52 26.57 4.86 27.02
N ASP A 53 27.27 4.25 27.98
CA ASP A 53 27.54 4.85 29.28
C ASP A 53 28.77 5.76 29.18
N LEU A 54 28.56 7.07 29.37
CA LEU A 54 29.64 8.07 29.35
C LEU A 54 30.22 8.34 30.74
N ALA A 55 29.66 7.75 31.80
CA ALA A 55 30.12 7.87 33.18
C ALA A 55 30.25 6.49 33.87
N PRO A 56 31.03 5.55 33.31
CA PRO A 56 31.07 4.15 33.75
C PRO A 56 31.58 3.97 35.19
N ASN A 57 32.51 4.83 35.62
CA ASN A 57 33.07 4.87 36.98
C ASN A 57 32.11 5.49 38.01
N GLY A 58 30.97 6.03 37.57
CA GLY A 58 29.93 6.60 38.43
C GLY A 58 28.72 5.68 38.56
N ASN A 59 27.54 6.30 38.69
CA ASN A 59 26.28 5.58 38.87
C ASN A 59 25.85 4.78 37.62
N GLY A 60 26.41 5.10 36.45
CA GLY A 60 26.28 4.38 35.18
C GLY A 60 24.86 4.28 34.61
N VAL A 61 24.76 3.68 33.42
CA VAL A 61 23.50 3.54 32.68
C VAL A 61 22.92 2.14 32.85
N PHE A 62 21.61 2.04 33.06
CA PHE A 62 20.89 0.78 33.18
C PHE A 62 19.86 0.62 32.06
N VAL A 63 19.90 -0.53 31.41
CA VAL A 63 18.95 -0.96 30.39
C VAL A 63 18.17 -2.14 30.96
N ASN A 64 16.84 -2.02 31.06
CA ASN A 64 15.97 -3.03 31.69
C ASN A 64 16.48 -3.48 33.07
N ASN A 65 16.91 -2.51 33.90
CA ASN A 65 17.50 -2.70 35.23
C ASN A 65 18.87 -3.41 35.29
N GLN A 66 19.53 -3.65 34.15
CA GLN A 66 20.90 -4.17 34.11
C GLN A 66 21.89 -3.08 33.73
N LYS A 67 22.98 -2.95 34.49
CA LYS A 67 24.03 -1.95 34.19
C LYS A 67 24.75 -2.36 32.91
N ILE A 68 24.84 -1.45 31.94
CA ILE A 68 25.60 -1.70 30.71
C ILE A 68 27.08 -1.33 30.93
N THR A 69 27.98 -2.09 30.31
CA THR A 69 29.43 -1.85 30.33
C THR A 69 30.01 -1.55 28.95
N GLN A 70 29.21 -1.79 27.91
CA GLN A 70 29.54 -1.58 26.50
C GLN A 70 28.33 -1.01 25.77
N THR A 71 28.55 -0.47 24.58
CA THR A 71 27.50 -0.03 23.67
C THR A 71 26.44 -1.12 23.52
N THR A 72 25.20 -0.78 23.84
CA THR A 72 24.08 -1.74 23.85
C THR A 72 22.98 -1.25 22.93
N GLU A 73 22.49 -2.14 22.06
CA GLU A 73 21.33 -1.88 21.22
C GLU A 73 20.04 -1.95 22.05
N ILE A 74 19.15 -0.97 21.85
CA ILE A 74 17.88 -0.88 22.56
C ILE A 74 16.72 -0.60 21.59
N ASN A 75 15.50 -0.83 22.07
CA ASN A 75 14.27 -0.50 21.35
C ASN A 75 13.51 0.68 22.01
N GLU A 76 12.52 1.25 21.32
CA GLU A 76 11.71 2.39 21.81
C GLU A 76 10.98 2.15 23.14
N HIS A 77 10.74 0.89 23.50
CA HIS A 77 10.01 0.49 24.70
C HIS A 77 10.97 0.09 25.85
N THR A 78 12.27 0.18 25.62
CA THR A 78 13.29 -0.24 26.57
C THR A 78 13.32 0.71 27.75
N SER A 79 13.30 0.17 28.96
CA SER A 79 13.43 0.98 30.17
C SER A 79 14.88 1.43 30.32
N LEU A 80 15.12 2.73 30.22
CA LEU A 80 16.44 3.32 30.43
C LEU A 80 16.46 4.05 31.78
N SER A 81 17.47 3.79 32.60
CA SER A 81 17.72 4.53 33.83
C SER A 81 19.14 5.09 33.87
N LEU A 82 19.26 6.33 34.31
CA LEU A 82 20.50 7.06 34.47
C LEU A 82 20.82 7.08 35.96
N GLY A 83 21.83 6.30 36.34
CA GLY A 83 22.00 5.88 37.73
C GLY A 83 20.82 5.07 38.26
N LYS A 84 20.73 4.96 39.59
CA LYS A 84 19.66 4.21 40.27
C LYS A 84 18.39 5.04 40.50
N THR A 85 18.41 6.34 40.20
CA THR A 85 17.40 7.29 40.68
C THR A 85 16.55 7.90 39.57
N TYR A 86 17.06 8.03 38.35
CA TYR A 86 16.35 8.71 37.27
C TYR A 86 15.99 7.77 36.13
N ARG A 87 14.69 7.61 35.84
CA ARG A 87 14.20 6.86 34.68
C ARG A 87 14.07 7.78 33.48
N PHE A 88 14.85 7.52 32.43
CA PHE A 88 14.76 8.26 31.18
C PHE A 88 13.87 7.53 30.19
N SER A 89 12.94 8.25 29.56
CA SER A 89 12.07 7.69 28.53
C SER A 89 12.55 8.13 27.14
N LEU A 90 12.71 7.16 26.24
CA LEU A 90 12.91 7.41 24.82
C LEU A 90 11.70 8.14 24.17
N MET A 91 10.59 8.30 24.88
CA MET A 91 9.43 9.10 24.44
C MET A 91 9.68 10.61 24.45
N HIS A 92 10.89 11.06 24.79
CA HIS A 92 11.27 12.46 24.70
C HIS A 92 11.02 13.04 23.29
N PRO A 93 10.32 14.19 23.14
CA PRO A 93 9.87 14.71 21.83
C PRO A 93 10.98 14.83 20.79
N THR A 94 12.16 15.32 21.19
CA THR A 94 13.32 15.49 20.27
C THR A 94 13.83 14.15 19.72
N ILE A 95 13.87 13.12 20.56
CA ILE A 95 14.30 11.76 20.17
C ILE A 95 13.24 11.15 19.25
N GLN A 96 11.97 11.22 19.65
CA GLN A 96 10.84 10.68 18.87
C GLN A 96 10.70 11.32 17.50
N ASN A 97 10.88 12.64 17.39
CA ASN A 97 10.86 13.33 16.11
C ASN A 97 11.94 12.82 15.16
N HIS A 98 13.13 12.52 15.69
CA HIS A 98 14.22 11.97 14.88
C HIS A 98 13.98 10.50 14.51
N ILE A 99 13.52 9.67 15.44
CA ILE A 99 13.17 8.27 15.14
C ILE A 99 12.10 8.21 14.06
N ARG A 100 11.06 9.06 14.14
CA ARG A 100 10.03 9.15 13.09
C ARG A 100 10.60 9.55 11.74
N ALA A 101 11.48 10.56 11.70
CA ALA A 101 12.13 10.99 10.46
C ALA A 101 12.95 9.86 9.84
N VAL A 102 13.77 9.16 10.63
CA VAL A 102 14.57 8.01 10.19
C VAL A 102 13.66 6.87 9.72
N LYS A 103 12.63 6.49 10.49
CA LYS A 103 11.63 5.48 10.11
C LYS A 103 10.89 5.84 8.82
N SER A 104 10.59 7.11 8.56
CA SER A 104 9.92 7.54 7.32
C SER A 104 10.79 7.41 6.06
N VAL A 105 12.12 7.38 6.24
CA VAL A 105 13.08 7.15 5.15
C VAL A 105 13.29 5.65 4.93
N ILE A 106 13.36 4.86 6.00
CA ILE A 106 13.61 3.41 5.93
C ILE A 106 12.35 2.65 5.53
N THR A 107 11.18 3.12 5.99
CA THR A 107 9.88 2.55 5.64
C THR A 107 9.28 3.42 4.54
N PRO A 108 9.26 2.98 3.27
CA PRO A 108 8.54 3.73 2.26
C PRO A 108 7.09 3.91 2.72
N PRO A 109 6.48 5.08 2.48
CA PRO A 109 5.07 5.27 2.81
C PRO A 109 4.28 4.16 2.14
N LYS A 110 3.49 3.41 2.93
CA LYS A 110 2.61 2.37 2.40
C LYS A 110 1.76 3.02 1.31
N PRO A 111 1.77 2.52 0.06
CA PRO A 111 1.00 3.14 -1.02
C PRO A 111 -0.46 3.18 -0.58
N SER A 112 -1.01 4.39 -0.45
CA SER A 112 -2.41 4.59 -0.12
C SER A 112 -3.21 4.12 -1.33
N ILE A 113 -3.92 3.00 -1.17
CA ILE A 113 -4.77 2.47 -2.22
C ILE A 113 -5.93 3.44 -2.43
N GLU A 114 -5.95 4.11 -3.58
CA GLU A 114 -7.08 4.96 -3.96
C GLU A 114 -8.06 4.18 -4.82
N TYR A 115 -9.30 3.99 -4.34
CA TYR A 115 -10.33 3.28 -5.09
C TYR A 115 -10.84 4.10 -6.29
N ALA A 116 -10.89 3.45 -7.45
CA ALA A 116 -11.38 4.06 -8.68
C ALA A 116 -12.85 4.47 -8.55
N GLY A 117 -13.16 5.70 -8.98
CA GLY A 117 -14.53 6.21 -9.00
C GLY A 117 -15.40 5.51 -10.04
N TRP A 118 -16.72 5.67 -9.90
CA TRP A 118 -17.69 5.10 -10.83
C TRP A 118 -17.48 5.57 -12.27
N TRP A 119 -17.26 6.88 -12.49
CA TRP A 119 -17.03 7.43 -13.83
C TRP A 119 -15.78 6.92 -14.52
N GLN A 120 -14.70 6.67 -13.77
CA GLN A 120 -13.48 6.07 -14.34
C GLN A 120 -13.74 4.63 -14.79
N ARG A 121 -14.50 3.86 -14.00
CA ARG A 121 -14.93 2.51 -14.35
C ARG A 121 -15.84 2.53 -15.58
N PHE A 122 -16.81 3.44 -15.63
CA PHE A 122 -17.73 3.61 -16.75
C PHE A 122 -17.00 4.02 -18.03
N GLY A 123 -16.14 5.04 -17.96
CA GLY A 123 -15.33 5.49 -19.10
C GLY A 123 -14.38 4.41 -19.61
N GLY A 124 -13.74 3.66 -18.71
CA GLY A 124 -12.92 2.51 -19.10
C GLY A 124 -13.72 1.40 -19.79
N ALA A 125 -14.94 1.12 -19.32
CA ALA A 125 -15.83 0.15 -19.94
C ALA A 125 -16.35 0.61 -21.32
N LEU A 126 -16.58 1.92 -21.50
CA LEU A 126 -16.95 2.50 -22.80
C LEU A 126 -15.78 2.43 -23.79
N LEU A 127 -14.56 2.70 -23.36
CA LEU A 127 -13.38 2.53 -24.21
C LEU A 127 -13.16 1.06 -24.57
N ASP A 128 -13.33 0.15 -23.61
CA ASP A 128 -13.25 -1.30 -23.89
C ASP A 128 -14.31 -1.75 -24.90
N SER A 129 -15.55 -1.24 -24.83
CA SER A 129 -16.58 -1.61 -25.81
C SER A 129 -16.26 -1.10 -27.21
N LEU A 130 -15.60 0.06 -27.35
CA LEU A 130 -15.09 0.55 -28.63
C LEU A 130 -13.97 -0.35 -29.18
N PHE A 131 -12.99 -0.74 -28.36
CA PHE A 131 -11.92 -1.64 -28.79
C PHE A 131 -12.46 -3.01 -29.20
N VAL A 132 -13.35 -3.59 -28.40
CA VAL A 132 -13.99 -4.86 -28.74
C VAL A 132 -14.84 -4.73 -30.00
N GLY A 133 -15.61 -3.65 -30.13
CA GLY A 133 -16.40 -3.37 -31.33
C GLY A 133 -15.55 -3.28 -32.60
N LEU A 134 -14.39 -2.63 -32.52
CA LEU A 134 -13.43 -2.56 -33.63
C LEU A 134 -12.86 -3.94 -33.98
N LEU A 135 -12.55 -4.78 -32.98
CA LEU A 135 -12.08 -6.14 -33.19
C LEU A 135 -13.15 -7.04 -33.82
N LEU A 136 -14.44 -6.81 -33.50
CA LEU A 136 -15.56 -7.57 -34.04
C LEU A 136 -16.01 -7.10 -35.43
N LEU A 137 -15.67 -5.88 -35.83
CA LEU A 137 -16.12 -5.26 -37.07
C LEU A 137 -15.90 -6.12 -38.32
N PRO A 138 -14.72 -6.75 -38.55
CA PRO A 138 -14.53 -7.63 -39.71
C PRO A 138 -15.48 -8.83 -39.71
N PHE A 139 -15.72 -9.44 -38.54
CA PHE A 139 -16.63 -10.58 -38.40
C PHE A 139 -18.08 -10.17 -38.66
N SER A 140 -18.48 -8.98 -38.20
CA SER A 140 -19.80 -8.40 -38.46
C SER A 140 -20.00 -8.06 -39.94
N ILE A 141 -18.97 -7.57 -40.64
CA ILE A 141 -19.03 -7.33 -42.09
C ILE A 141 -19.22 -8.66 -42.85
N VAL A 142 -18.39 -9.67 -42.55
CA VAL A 142 -18.51 -11.00 -43.19
C VAL A 142 -19.88 -11.60 -42.94
N TYR A 143 -20.38 -11.54 -41.71
CA TYR A 143 -21.73 -11.97 -41.37
C TYR A 143 -22.79 -11.23 -42.20
N SER A 144 -22.71 -9.90 -42.27
CA SER A 144 -23.69 -9.08 -43.00
C SER A 144 -23.69 -9.38 -44.50
N LEU A 145 -22.51 -9.57 -45.10
CA LEU A 145 -22.38 -9.93 -46.51
C LEU A 145 -22.98 -11.31 -46.81
N LEU A 146 -22.71 -12.30 -45.95
CA LEU A 146 -23.27 -13.65 -46.10
C LEU A 146 -24.80 -13.68 -46.01
N VAL A 147 -25.36 -12.88 -45.10
CA VAL A 147 -26.81 -12.72 -44.96
C VAL A 147 -27.41 -12.02 -46.18
N ALA A 148 -26.74 -10.99 -46.70
CA ALA A 148 -27.19 -10.27 -47.89
C ALA A 148 -27.09 -11.11 -49.18
N SER A 149 -26.14 -12.04 -49.26
CA SER A 149 -25.86 -12.83 -50.46
C SER A 149 -26.56 -14.18 -50.50
N SER A 150 -27.27 -14.60 -49.44
CA SER A 150 -27.85 -15.94 -49.33
C SER A 150 -29.32 -15.90 -48.94
N ASN A 151 -30.15 -16.62 -49.70
CA ASN A 151 -31.54 -16.90 -49.33
C ASN A 151 -31.70 -18.24 -48.59
N ASN A 152 -30.60 -19.00 -48.39
CA ASN A 152 -30.65 -20.27 -47.70
C ASN A 152 -30.65 -20.05 -46.17
N PRO A 153 -31.72 -20.42 -45.46
CA PRO A 153 -31.85 -20.17 -44.03
C PRO A 153 -30.81 -20.93 -43.19
N LEU A 154 -30.34 -22.10 -43.64
CA LEU A 154 -29.30 -22.85 -42.93
C LEU A 154 -27.96 -22.11 -42.97
N VAL A 155 -27.62 -21.51 -44.11
CA VAL A 155 -26.38 -20.71 -44.25
C VAL A 155 -26.42 -19.50 -43.31
N ILE A 156 -27.54 -18.78 -43.28
CA ILE A 156 -27.74 -17.62 -42.40
C ILE A 156 -27.60 -18.03 -40.93
N LEU A 157 -28.21 -19.16 -40.54
CA LEU A 157 -28.16 -19.67 -39.17
C LEU A 157 -26.74 -20.05 -38.74
N ILE A 158 -25.99 -20.74 -39.61
CA ILE A 158 -24.58 -21.09 -39.36
C ILE A 158 -23.73 -19.82 -39.21
N ALA A 159 -23.93 -18.83 -40.09
CA ALA A 159 -23.23 -17.55 -40.03
C ALA A 159 -23.53 -16.79 -38.72
N LEU A 160 -24.78 -16.83 -38.25
CA LEU A 160 -25.17 -16.22 -36.97
C LEU A 160 -24.45 -16.90 -35.79
N PHE A 161 -24.48 -18.23 -35.71
CA PHE A 161 -23.77 -18.95 -34.64
C PHE A 161 -22.28 -18.69 -34.66
N ALA A 162 -21.65 -18.71 -35.84
CA ALA A 162 -20.23 -18.40 -35.99
C ALA A 162 -19.91 -16.96 -35.52
N ASN A 163 -20.76 -15.98 -35.86
CA ASN A 163 -20.58 -14.60 -35.42
C ASN A 163 -20.72 -14.45 -33.89
N ILE A 164 -21.72 -15.11 -33.28
CA ILE A 164 -21.90 -15.12 -31.82
C ILE A 164 -20.71 -15.76 -31.11
N ILE A 165 -20.25 -16.92 -31.59
CA ILE A 165 -19.09 -17.62 -31.00
C ILE A 165 -17.83 -16.75 -31.12
N ALA A 166 -17.58 -16.14 -32.28
CA ALA A 166 -16.48 -15.20 -32.46
C ALA A 166 -16.60 -14.01 -31.48
N GLY A 167 -17.80 -13.44 -31.35
CA GLY A 167 -18.14 -12.39 -30.39
C GLY A 167 -17.74 -12.73 -28.95
N ILE A 168 -18.16 -13.91 -28.48
CA ILE A 168 -17.85 -14.41 -27.14
C ILE A 168 -16.35 -14.60 -26.98
N LEU A 169 -15.70 -15.33 -27.89
CA LEU A 169 -14.27 -15.67 -27.78
C LEU A 169 -13.38 -14.42 -27.80
N ILE A 170 -13.62 -13.50 -28.74
CA ILE A 170 -12.83 -12.28 -28.88
C ILE A 170 -12.99 -11.38 -27.65
N THR A 171 -14.24 -11.15 -27.22
CA THR A 171 -14.52 -10.34 -26.03
C THR A 171 -13.88 -10.95 -24.79
N HIS A 172 -14.00 -12.27 -24.63
CA HIS A 172 -13.48 -12.97 -23.46
C HIS A 172 -11.96 -12.95 -23.42
N PHE A 173 -11.30 -13.20 -24.56
CA PHE A 173 -9.84 -13.14 -24.66
C PHE A 173 -9.31 -11.71 -24.42
N TYR A 174 -10.00 -10.71 -24.97
CA TYR A 174 -9.68 -9.29 -24.75
C TYR A 174 -9.76 -8.90 -23.26
N ILE A 175 -10.70 -9.46 -22.49
CA ILE A 175 -10.84 -9.14 -21.06
C ILE A 175 -9.86 -9.95 -20.21
N VAL A 176 -9.84 -11.28 -20.35
CA VAL A 176 -9.14 -12.17 -19.43
C VAL A 176 -7.62 -12.01 -19.49
N VAL A 177 -7.05 -12.02 -20.70
CA VAL A 177 -5.59 -12.05 -20.86
C VAL A 177 -4.91 -10.81 -20.26
N PRO A 178 -5.30 -9.56 -20.62
CA PRO A 178 -4.63 -8.39 -20.07
C PRO A 178 -5.01 -8.16 -18.60
N THR A 179 -6.22 -8.51 -18.18
CA THR A 179 -6.61 -8.42 -16.75
C THR A 179 -5.81 -9.37 -15.88
N HIS A 180 -5.57 -10.60 -16.31
CA HIS A 180 -4.76 -11.55 -15.54
C HIS A 180 -3.28 -11.12 -15.50
N LYS A 181 -2.73 -10.67 -16.63
CA LYS A 181 -1.31 -10.29 -16.72
C LYS A 181 -0.98 -8.95 -16.08
N THR A 182 -1.86 -7.96 -16.17
CA THR A 182 -1.57 -6.57 -15.81
C THR A 182 -2.59 -5.95 -14.86
N GLY A 183 -3.69 -6.65 -14.56
CA GLY A 183 -4.79 -6.11 -13.77
C GLY A 183 -5.66 -5.11 -14.54
N THR A 184 -5.43 -4.88 -15.83
CA THR A 184 -6.24 -3.92 -16.61
C THR A 184 -6.42 -4.34 -18.06
N THR A 185 -7.55 -3.98 -18.64
CA THR A 185 -7.78 -3.97 -20.10
C THR A 185 -7.25 -2.67 -20.71
N TYR A 186 -7.20 -2.56 -22.04
CA TYR A 186 -6.68 -1.36 -22.69
C TYR A 186 -7.52 -0.11 -22.42
N GLY A 187 -8.84 -0.20 -22.53
CA GLY A 187 -9.75 0.93 -22.24
C GLY A 187 -9.68 1.37 -20.78
N ARG A 188 -9.63 0.41 -19.85
CA ARG A 188 -9.45 0.70 -18.41
C ARG A 188 -8.08 1.26 -18.08
N ARG A 189 -7.04 0.85 -18.81
CA ARG A 189 -5.69 1.40 -18.63
C ARG A 189 -5.66 2.88 -18.99
N ILE A 190 -6.31 3.26 -20.09
CA ILE A 190 -6.47 4.67 -20.50
C ILE A 190 -7.28 5.44 -19.46
N ALA A 191 -8.33 4.83 -18.90
CA ALA A 191 -9.13 5.44 -17.83
C ALA A 191 -8.42 5.50 -16.45
N GLY A 192 -7.19 5.00 -16.35
CA GLY A 192 -6.42 4.97 -15.10
C GLY A 192 -7.00 4.03 -14.05
N VAL A 193 -7.49 2.86 -14.46
CA VAL A 193 -8.19 1.90 -13.60
C VAL A 193 -7.50 0.54 -13.64
N ARG A 194 -7.31 -0.09 -12.47
CA ARG A 194 -6.74 -1.43 -12.34
C ARG A 194 -7.54 -2.28 -11.36
N TYR A 195 -7.69 -3.55 -11.68
CA TYR A 195 -8.25 -4.59 -10.83
C TYR A 195 -7.17 -5.26 -10.01
N LEU A 196 -7.47 -5.48 -8.75
CA LEU A 196 -6.62 -6.25 -7.84
C LEU A 196 -7.47 -7.18 -6.99
N ASP A 197 -6.84 -8.26 -6.54
CA ASP A 197 -7.40 -9.11 -5.51
C ASP A 197 -7.52 -8.32 -4.20
N ALA A 198 -8.64 -8.46 -3.49
CA ALA A 198 -8.96 -7.64 -2.33
C ALA A 198 -8.08 -7.93 -1.10
N GLU A 199 -7.45 -9.12 -1.03
CA GLU A 199 -6.65 -9.56 0.11
C GLU A 199 -5.16 -9.46 -0.19
N SER A 200 -4.70 -10.12 -1.25
CA SER A 200 -3.30 -10.20 -1.68
C SER A 200 -2.80 -8.95 -2.39
N MET A 201 -3.71 -8.09 -2.88
CA MET A 201 -3.37 -6.90 -3.68
C MET A 201 -2.61 -7.22 -4.98
N GLN A 202 -2.69 -8.46 -5.46
CA GLN A 202 -2.06 -8.90 -6.71
C GLN A 202 -3.05 -8.86 -7.89
N ASN A 203 -2.56 -9.17 -9.08
CA ASN A 203 -3.43 -9.33 -10.25
C ASN A 203 -4.42 -10.48 -10.03
N LEU A 204 -5.59 -10.35 -10.64
CA LEU A 204 -6.65 -11.34 -10.51
C LEU A 204 -6.25 -12.70 -11.08
N SER A 205 -6.65 -13.76 -10.39
CA SER A 205 -6.64 -15.11 -10.96
C SER A 205 -7.70 -15.26 -12.05
N ILE A 206 -7.50 -16.23 -12.95
CA ILE A 206 -8.48 -16.53 -14.00
C ILE A 206 -9.86 -16.87 -13.39
N GLY A 207 -9.89 -17.64 -12.30
CA GLY A 207 -11.13 -17.99 -11.60
C GLY A 207 -11.88 -16.78 -11.06
N GLN A 208 -11.18 -15.78 -10.52
CA GLN A 208 -11.80 -14.53 -10.08
C GLN A 208 -12.36 -13.72 -11.23
N ILE A 209 -11.65 -13.66 -12.36
CA ILE A 209 -12.16 -12.96 -13.56
C ILE A 209 -13.47 -13.61 -14.02
N TRP A 210 -13.52 -14.94 -14.11
CA TRP A 210 -14.74 -15.67 -14.46
C TRP A 210 -15.87 -15.47 -13.44
N GLY A 211 -15.57 -15.58 -12.14
CA GLY A 211 -16.55 -15.33 -11.08
C GLY A 211 -17.12 -13.92 -11.16
N ARG A 212 -16.28 -12.94 -11.51
CA ARG A 212 -16.69 -11.56 -11.73
C ARG A 212 -17.59 -11.41 -12.97
N GLU A 213 -17.26 -12.04 -14.10
CA GLU A 213 -18.10 -11.97 -15.30
C GLU A 213 -19.45 -12.71 -15.13
N LEU A 214 -19.48 -13.87 -14.47
CA LEU A 214 -20.72 -14.60 -14.22
C LEU A 214 -21.63 -13.87 -13.23
N SER A 215 -21.07 -13.27 -12.17
CA SER A 215 -21.85 -12.53 -11.18
C SER A 215 -22.44 -11.21 -11.70
N ARG A 216 -22.01 -10.73 -12.87
CA ARG A 216 -22.68 -9.62 -13.56
C ARG A 216 -24.11 -9.95 -13.96
N ILE A 217 -24.44 -11.23 -14.18
CA ILE A 217 -25.81 -11.68 -14.43
C ILE A 217 -26.72 -11.26 -13.28
N LEU A 218 -26.27 -11.41 -12.03
CA LEU A 218 -27.03 -10.96 -10.86
C LEU A 218 -27.25 -9.45 -10.88
N SER A 219 -26.26 -8.67 -11.34
CA SER A 219 -26.41 -7.22 -11.48
C SER A 219 -27.50 -6.87 -12.51
N TYR A 220 -27.63 -7.63 -13.59
CA TYR A 220 -28.72 -7.44 -14.57
C TYR A 220 -30.09 -7.84 -13.99
N LEU A 221 -30.16 -8.91 -13.18
CA LEU A 221 -31.41 -9.34 -12.53
C LEU A 221 -31.96 -8.29 -11.55
N ILE A 222 -31.08 -7.56 -10.86
CA ILE A 222 -31.45 -6.46 -9.96
C ILE A 222 -31.51 -5.09 -10.67
N LEU A 223 -31.90 -5.06 -11.96
CA LEU A 223 -32.08 -3.84 -12.75
C LEU A 223 -30.84 -2.92 -12.83
N GLY A 224 -29.65 -3.51 -12.78
CA GLY A 224 -28.39 -2.78 -12.88
C GLY A 224 -27.92 -2.13 -11.58
N ILE A 225 -28.66 -2.27 -10.46
CA ILE A 225 -28.29 -1.69 -9.16
C ILE A 225 -26.88 -2.14 -8.73
N GLY A 226 -26.50 -3.38 -9.04
CA GLY A 226 -25.18 -3.92 -8.73
C GLY A 226 -24.01 -3.15 -9.37
N TYR A 227 -24.24 -2.44 -10.49
CA TYR A 227 -23.24 -1.58 -11.13
C TYR A 227 -23.13 -0.19 -10.49
N LEU A 228 -24.15 0.25 -9.76
CA LEU A 228 -24.20 1.54 -9.09
C LEU A 228 -23.66 1.50 -7.66
N MET A 229 -23.55 0.31 -7.05
CA MET A 229 -22.96 0.11 -5.71
C MET A 229 -21.65 0.86 -5.42
N PRO A 230 -20.72 1.07 -6.39
CA PRO A 230 -19.52 1.88 -6.17
C PRO A 230 -19.78 3.32 -5.74
N LEU A 231 -20.99 3.86 -5.95
CA LEU A 231 -21.37 5.22 -5.55
C LEU A 231 -21.58 5.36 -4.04
N TRP A 232 -21.89 4.27 -3.33
CA TRP A 232 -22.28 4.31 -1.92
C TRP A 232 -21.42 3.43 -1.00
N THR A 233 -20.57 2.57 -1.56
CA THR A 233 -19.73 1.65 -0.77
C THR A 233 -18.35 2.26 -0.45
N THR A 234 -17.83 1.97 0.75
CA THR A 234 -16.55 2.52 1.24
C THR A 234 -15.35 2.11 0.37
N LYS A 235 -15.34 0.86 -0.12
CA LYS A 235 -14.33 0.34 -1.07
C LYS A 235 -14.70 0.58 -2.55
N LYS A 236 -15.79 1.31 -2.82
CA LYS A 236 -16.36 1.54 -4.15
C LYS A 236 -16.53 0.26 -4.98
N GLN A 237 -16.94 -0.85 -4.37
CA GLN A 237 -17.09 -2.15 -5.04
C GLN A 237 -18.46 -2.28 -5.71
N ALA A 238 -18.49 -2.87 -6.90
CA ALA A 238 -19.72 -3.33 -7.54
C ALA A 238 -20.11 -4.72 -7.00
N LEU A 239 -21.36 -5.15 -7.23
CA LEU A 239 -21.83 -6.45 -6.75
C LEU A 239 -20.93 -7.61 -7.19
N HIS A 240 -20.53 -7.61 -8.47
CA HIS A 240 -19.64 -8.60 -9.02
C HIS A 240 -18.22 -8.53 -8.44
N ASP A 241 -17.75 -7.34 -8.07
CA ASP A 241 -16.45 -7.18 -7.43
C ASP A 241 -16.45 -7.83 -6.04
N THR A 242 -17.53 -7.60 -5.27
CA THR A 242 -17.71 -8.16 -3.93
C THR A 242 -17.79 -9.69 -3.98
N ILE A 243 -18.56 -10.25 -4.91
CA ILE A 243 -18.72 -11.70 -5.07
C ILE A 243 -17.40 -12.37 -5.48
N ALA A 244 -16.63 -11.71 -6.35
CA ALA A 244 -15.36 -12.26 -6.84
C ALA A 244 -14.16 -11.97 -5.91
N GLY A 245 -14.36 -11.27 -4.78
CA GLY A 245 -13.28 -10.90 -3.87
C GLY A 245 -12.28 -9.92 -4.50
N THR A 246 -12.74 -9.00 -5.35
CA THR A 246 -11.89 -8.09 -6.11
C THR A 246 -12.13 -6.64 -5.75
N ILE A 247 -11.12 -5.79 -5.94
CA ILE A 247 -11.22 -4.34 -5.80
C ILE A 247 -10.74 -3.65 -7.06
N VAL A 248 -11.17 -2.41 -7.24
CA VAL A 248 -10.75 -1.58 -8.37
C VAL A 248 -10.11 -0.30 -7.84
N VAL A 249 -8.87 -0.08 -8.26
CA VAL A 249 -8.00 0.99 -7.78
C VAL A 249 -7.62 1.90 -8.93
N LYS A 250 -7.23 3.13 -8.60
CA LYS A 250 -6.59 4.01 -9.58
C LYS A 250 -5.21 3.48 -9.94
N ASN A 251 -4.91 3.52 -11.23
CA ASN A 251 -3.63 3.14 -11.80
C ASN A 251 -2.85 4.43 -12.07
N ASN A 252 -2.06 4.87 -11.08
CA ASN A 252 -1.16 6.03 -11.20
C ASN A 252 0.14 5.64 -11.92
#